data_AF-A0A961XEZ0-F1
#
_entry.id   AF-A0A961XEZ0-F1
#
_cell.length_a   1.000
_cell.length_b   1.000
_cell.length_c   1.000
_cell.angle_alpha   90.00
_cell.angle_beta   90.00
_cell.angle_gamma   90.00
#
_symmetry.space_group_name_H-M   'P 1'
#
loop_
_entity.id
_entity.type
_entity.pdbx_description
1 polymer ?
#
loop_
_entity_poly.entity_id
_entity_poly.type
_entity_poly.pdbx_seq_one_letter_code
_entity_poly.pdbx_strand_id
1 'polypeptide(L)'
;MTGGLTREAFFAEMARASTEGRTGAFLVADADHFKRINDDFGHQTGDEALVVIASSIASTLGVRDFWGRIGGEEFAIFLDGSDRSEAVAVAETIRRKA
;
A
#
# COMPACT_ATOMS: atom_id res chain seq x y z
N MET A 1 6.17 9.29 -7.74
CA MET A 1 5.25 10.22 -7.06
C MET A 1 4.98 9.79 -5.63
N THR A 2 4.59 8.53 -5.36
CA THR A 2 4.21 8.08 -4.01
C THR A 2 5.37 7.52 -3.16
N GLY A 3 6.51 7.16 -3.76
CA GLY A 3 7.72 6.73 -3.03
C GLY A 3 7.81 5.23 -2.72
N GLY A 4 6.74 4.47 -2.95
CA GLY A 4 6.73 3.00 -2.86
C GLY A 4 7.24 2.31 -4.13
N LEU A 5 7.31 0.98 -4.08
CA LEU A 5 7.69 0.15 -5.24
C LEU A 5 6.70 0.30 -6.41
N THR A 6 7.19 0.14 -7.63
CA THR A 6 6.32 -0.06 -8.80
C THR A 6 5.69 -1.44 -8.76
N ARG A 7 4.69 -1.68 -9.62
CA ARG A 7 4.05 -2.99 -9.77
C ARG A 7 5.07 -4.11 -9.99
N GLU A 8 5.95 -3.95 -10.96
CA GLU A 8 6.95 -4.96 -11.31
C GLU A 8 7.93 -5.20 -10.16
N ALA A 9 8.41 -4.13 -9.53
CA ALA A 9 9.34 -4.21 -8.42
C ALA A 9 8.70 -4.86 -7.18
N PHE A 10 7.42 -4.57 -6.90
CA PHE A 10 6.69 -5.16 -5.79
C PHE A 10 6.57 -6.68 -5.95
N PHE A 11 6.15 -7.17 -7.12
CA PHE A 11 6.03 -8.60 -7.35
C PHE A 11 7.39 -9.32 -7.43
N ALA A 12 8.43 -8.65 -7.92
CA ALA A 12 9.80 -9.17 -7.85
C ALA A 12 10.25 -9.33 -6.39
N GLU A 13 9.94 -8.35 -5.53
CA GLU A 13 10.25 -8.41 -4.10
C GLU A 13 9.47 -9.51 -3.38
N MET A 14 8.19 -9.69 -3.71
CA MET A 14 7.37 -10.81 -3.22
C MET A 14 7.97 -12.17 -3.62
N ALA A 15 8.41 -12.30 -4.87
CA ALA A 15 9.07 -13.53 -5.34
C ALA A 15 10.36 -13.79 -4.56
N ARG A 16 11.17 -12.75 -4.33
CA ARG A 16 12.37 -12.83 -3.49
C ARG A 16 12.04 -13.27 -2.07
N ALA A 17 11.06 -12.63 -1.44
CA ALA A 17 10.60 -12.96 -0.10
C ALA A 17 10.20 -14.44 0.03
N SER A 18 9.45 -14.94 -0.96
CA SER A 18 9.06 -16.34 -1.04
C SER A 18 10.27 -17.27 -1.14
N THR A 19 11.25 -16.95 -2.01
CA THR A 19 12.48 -17.77 -2.14
C THR A 19 13.35 -17.77 -0.89
N GLU A 20 13.29 -16.71 -0.08
CA GLU A 20 13.97 -16.59 1.21
C GLU A 20 13.20 -17.29 2.35
N GLY A 21 12.05 -17.89 2.06
CA GLY A 21 11.19 -18.55 3.05
C GLY A 21 10.49 -17.56 3.99
N ARG A 22 10.38 -16.29 3.63
CA ARG A 22 9.62 -15.30 4.41
C ARG A 22 8.12 -15.61 4.31
N THR A 23 7.47 -15.63 5.46
CA THR A 23 6.01 -15.78 5.59
C THR A 23 5.44 -14.50 6.18
N GLY A 24 4.20 -14.18 5.84
CA GLY A 24 3.55 -12.98 6.33
C GLY A 24 2.19 -12.77 5.67
N ALA A 25 1.68 -11.55 5.76
CA ALA A 25 0.40 -11.18 5.19
C ALA A 25 0.57 -10.29 3.95
N PHE A 26 -0.33 -10.46 2.99
CA PHE A 26 -0.43 -9.63 1.80
C PHE A 26 -1.73 -8.84 1.83
N LEU A 27 -1.64 -7.52 1.72
CA LEU A 27 -2.77 -6.61 1.70
C LEU A 27 -2.85 -5.89 0.36
N VAL A 28 -4.08 -5.68 -0.11
CA VAL A 28 -4.39 -4.79 -1.23
C VAL A 28 -5.32 -3.71 -0.72
N ALA A 29 -5.00 -2.46 -1.02
CA ALA A 29 -5.80 -1.30 -0.68
C ALA A 29 -6.17 -0.56 -1.98
N ASP A 30 -7.44 -0.16 -2.08
CA ASP A 30 -7.98 0.61 -3.20
C ASP A 30 -8.54 1.92 -2.65
N ALA A 31 -8.32 3.04 -3.35
CA ALA A 31 -8.84 4.33 -2.94
C ALA A 31 -10.30 4.49 -3.39
N ASP A 32 -11.23 4.26 -2.46
CA ASP A 32 -12.66 4.35 -2.72
C ASP A 32 -13.05 5.71 -3.33
N HIS A 33 -13.86 5.68 -4.39
CA HIS A 33 -14.40 6.87 -5.05
C HIS A 33 -13.34 7.84 -5.61
N PHE A 34 -12.10 7.41 -5.83
CA PHE A 34 -11.02 8.29 -6.28
C PHE A 34 -11.30 8.98 -7.63
N LYS A 35 -11.98 8.30 -8.56
CA LYS A 35 -12.47 8.94 -9.79
C LYS A 35 -13.35 10.17 -9.51
N ARG A 36 -14.23 10.12 -8.51
CA ARG A 36 -15.07 11.26 -8.14
C ARG A 36 -14.24 12.43 -7.63
N ILE A 37 -13.18 12.17 -6.86
CA ILE A 37 -12.25 13.22 -6.42
C ILE A 37 -11.62 13.92 -7.64
N ASN A 38 -11.17 13.14 -8.63
CA ASN A 38 -10.63 13.72 -9.87
C ASN A 38 -11.67 14.51 -10.66
N ASP A 39 -12.88 13.98 -10.78
CA ASP A 39 -13.96 14.61 -11.56
C ASP A 39 -14.45 15.92 -10.90
N ASP A 40 -14.53 15.97 -9.56
CA ASP A 40 -15.05 17.11 -8.81
C ASP A 40 -13.99 18.18 -8.50
N PHE A 41 -12.72 17.77 -8.27
CA PHE A 41 -11.65 18.65 -7.78
C PHE A 41 -10.42 18.72 -8.68
N GLY A 42 -10.36 17.89 -9.74
CA GLY A 42 -9.25 17.84 -10.68
C GLY A 42 -8.11 16.90 -10.26
N HIS A 43 -7.29 16.52 -11.25
CA HIS A 43 -6.22 15.53 -11.08
C HIS A 43 -5.15 15.91 -10.06
N GLN A 44 -4.88 17.21 -9.87
CA GLN A 44 -3.90 17.64 -8.88
C GLN A 44 -4.34 17.26 -7.45
N THR A 45 -5.62 17.43 -7.12
CA THR A 45 -6.18 17.03 -5.82
C THR A 45 -6.21 15.51 -5.69
N GLY A 46 -6.45 14.77 -6.78
CA GLY A 46 -6.30 13.32 -6.78
C GLY A 46 -4.85 12.89 -6.46
N ASP A 47 -3.86 13.52 -7.09
CA ASP A 47 -2.46 13.22 -6.81
C ASP A 47 -2.10 13.50 -5.34
N GLU A 48 -2.61 14.59 -4.76
CA GLU A 48 -2.46 14.90 -3.33
C GLU A 48 -3.09 13.81 -2.44
N ALA A 49 -4.30 13.34 -2.76
CA ALA A 49 -4.94 12.25 -2.03
C ALA A 49 -4.12 10.95 -2.07
N LEU A 50 -3.55 10.61 -3.23
CA LEU A 50 -2.67 9.43 -3.36
C LEU A 50 -1.38 9.55 -2.54
N VAL A 51 -0.84 10.77 -2.42
CA VAL A 51 0.34 11.05 -1.57
C VAL A 51 -0.01 10.88 -0.09
N VAL A 52 -1.21 11.28 0.35
CA VAL A 52 -1.68 11.07 1.73
C VAL A 52 -1.82 9.58 2.05
N ILE A 53 -2.44 8.80 1.15
CA ILE A 53 -2.56 7.34 1.30
C ILE A 53 -1.18 6.68 1.39
N ALA A 54 -0.28 7.03 0.45
CA ALA A 54 1.09 6.54 0.44
C ALA A 54 1.84 6.83 1.74
N SER A 55 1.69 8.04 2.28
CA SER A 55 2.33 8.46 3.53
C SER A 55 1.76 7.71 4.74
N SER A 56 0.45 7.44 4.72
CA SER A 56 -0.24 6.66 5.75
C SER A 56 0.22 5.20 5.78
N ILE A 57 0.42 4.61 4.60
CA ILE A 57 1.04 3.28 4.46
C ILE A 57 2.47 3.33 5.01
N ALA A 58 3.35 4.16 4.42
CA ALA A 58 4.77 4.18 4.76
C ALA A 58 5.06 4.44 6.25
N SER A 59 4.27 5.30 6.90
CA SER A 59 4.42 5.61 8.34
C SER A 59 3.93 4.51 9.29
N THR A 60 3.34 3.43 8.77
CA THR A 60 2.78 2.33 9.58
C THR A 60 3.63 1.06 9.48
N LEU A 61 4.49 0.95 8.46
CA LEU A 61 5.25 -0.26 8.17
C LEU A 61 6.51 -0.39 9.02
N GLY A 62 6.88 -1.64 9.32
CA GLY A 62 8.15 -2.02 9.92
C GLY A 62 9.30 -2.10 8.92
N VAL A 63 10.49 -2.43 9.43
CA VAL A 63 11.75 -2.43 8.65
C VAL A 63 11.78 -3.47 7.52
N ARG A 64 11.11 -4.60 7.70
CA ARG A 64 11.10 -5.72 6.73
C ARG A 64 9.88 -5.73 5.82
N ASP A 65 8.89 -4.89 6.14
CA ASP A 65 7.69 -4.71 5.35
C ASP A 65 8.02 -3.90 4.11
N PHE A 66 7.22 -4.07 3.06
CA PHE A 66 7.36 -3.27 1.85
C PHE A 66 6.00 -3.04 1.21
N TRP A 67 5.91 -1.97 0.43
CA TRP A 67 4.68 -1.60 -0.25
C TRP A 67 4.97 -1.01 -1.63
N GLY A 68 3.95 -1.00 -2.47
CA GLY A 68 4.01 -0.45 -3.80
C GLY A 68 2.66 0.02 -4.31
N ARG A 69 2.69 0.85 -5.36
CA ARG A 69 1.49 1.23 -6.12
C ARG A 69 1.42 0.34 -7.35
N ILE A 70 0.39 -0.51 -7.40
CA ILE A 70 0.26 -1.57 -8.40
C ILE A 70 -0.75 -1.22 -9.52
N GLY A 71 -1.49 -0.13 -9.34
CA GLY A 71 -2.48 0.39 -10.27
C GLY A 71 -2.66 1.91 -10.17
N GLY A 72 -3.71 2.42 -10.82
CA GLY A 72 -4.04 3.85 -10.80
C GLY A 72 -4.36 4.35 -9.40
N GLU A 73 -5.15 3.60 -8.64
CA GLU A 73 -5.57 3.96 -7.27
C GLU A 73 -5.33 2.81 -6.28
N GLU A 74 -4.65 1.76 -6.74
CA GLU A 74 -4.41 0.51 -6.02
C GLU A 74 -2.99 0.44 -5.44
N PHE A 75 -2.90 0.04 -4.18
CA PHE A 75 -1.68 -0.17 -3.41
C PHE A 75 -1.60 -1.62 -2.92
N ALA A 76 -0.38 -2.14 -2.85
CA ALA A 76 -0.07 -3.47 -2.35
C ALA A 76 0.93 -3.36 -1.21
N ILE A 77 0.74 -4.14 -0.15
CA ILE A 77 1.58 -4.14 1.05
C ILE A 77 1.88 -5.59 1.43
N PHE A 78 3.14 -5.86 1.76
CA PHE A 78 3.55 -7.10 2.41
C PHE A 78 3.98 -6.81 3.84
N LEU A 79 3.40 -7.54 4.78
CA LEU A 79 3.69 -7.47 6.20
C LEU A 79 4.45 -8.72 6.61
N ASP A 80 5.76 -8.58 6.82
CA ASP A 80 6.66 -9.68 7.10
C ASP A 80 6.40 -10.24 8.50
N GLY A 81 6.30 -11.57 8.59
CA GLY A 81 6.03 -12.28 9.85
C GLY A 81 4.62 -12.09 10.43
N SER A 82 3.79 -11.23 9.84
CA SER A 82 2.47 -10.91 10.40
C SER A 82 1.45 -12.03 10.17
N ASP A 83 0.69 -12.35 11.20
CA ASP A 83 -0.49 -13.20 11.10
C ASP A 83 -1.74 -12.41 10.61
N ARG A 84 -2.87 -13.10 10.50
CA ARG A 84 -4.13 -12.48 10.05
C ARG A 84 -4.63 -11.38 10.99
N SER A 85 -4.49 -11.55 12.30
CA SER A 85 -4.97 -10.59 13.28
C SER A 85 -4.13 -9.32 13.24
N GLU A 86 -2.80 -9.47 13.18
CA GLU A 86 -1.85 -8.36 13.05
C GLU A 86 -2.06 -7.62 11.73
N ALA A 87 -2.24 -8.34 10.63
CA ALA A 87 -2.51 -7.75 9.33
C ALA A 87 -3.79 -6.91 9.30
N VAL A 88 -4.86 -7.37 9.94
CA VAL A 88 -6.10 -6.61 10.09
C VAL A 88 -5.88 -5.35 10.94
N ALA A 89 -5.12 -5.44 12.03
CA ALA A 89 -4.83 -4.29 12.87
C ALA A 89 -4.01 -3.21 12.12
N VAL A 90 -3.04 -3.63 11.30
CA VAL A 90 -2.26 -2.73 10.45
C VAL A 90 -3.14 -2.11 9.36
N ALA A 91 -3.97 -2.90 8.68
CA ALA A 91 -4.89 -2.41 7.66
C ALA A 91 -5.85 -1.34 8.22
N GLU A 92 -6.43 -1.58 9.40
CA GLU A 92 -7.29 -0.61 10.08
C GLU A 92 -6.55 0.65 10.54
N THR A 93 -5.26 0.54 10.86
CA THR A 93 -4.43 1.69 11.20
C THR A 93 -4.15 2.54 9.98
N ILE A 94 -3.82 1.94 8.84
CA ILE A 94 -3.66 2.63 7.55
C ILE A 94 -4.95 3.36 7.18
N ARG A 95 -6.09 2.66 7.24
CA ARG A 95 -7.42 3.19 6.89
C ARG A 95 -7.84 4.41 7.73
N ARG A 96 -7.39 4.50 8.98
CA ARG A 96 -7.70 5.65 9.88
C ARG A 96 -6.77 6.84 9.70
N LYS A 97 -5.58 6.64 9.12
CA LYS A 97 -4.58 7.70 8.89
C LYS A 97 -4.77 8.39 7.54
N ALA A 98 -5.26 7.64 6.55
CA ALA A 98 -5.64 8.15 5.24
C ALA A 98 -6.97 8.90 5.30
#